data_AF-A0A1H0H265-F1
#
_entry.id   AF-A0A1H0H265-F1
#
_cell.length_a   1.000
_cell.length_b   1.000
_cell.length_c   1.000
_cell.angle_alpha   90.00
_cell.angle_beta   90.00
_cell.angle_gamma   90.00
#
_symmetry.space_group_name_H-M   'P 1'
#
loop_
_entity.id
_entity.type
_entity.pdbx_description
1 polymer ?
#
loop_
_entity_poly.entity_id
_entity_poly.type
_entity_poly.pdbx_seq_one_letter_code
_entity_poly.pdbx_strand_id
1 'polypeptide(L)'
;MNHLFVTQDQALMPRWQAAFAEAKCVTSEQAEAWAGADTVVWVLKEEHAADGPFLRRLAQRATVVVLSMIPENSAAMEALQQGARGYAHALSPADTLKQIATVVMNQGIWVPPDLMAQVMGSTWRLLNGDQQVQSSVLEALTQREREVALAVAKGASNKVVARELDITERTVKAHLTAIFSKLDIHDRLQLIIKLTGKGASEKVSNAPSYSSSK
;
A
#
# COMPACT_ATOMS: atom_id res chain seq x y z
N MET A 1 -8.34 5.01 18.11
CA MET A 1 -7.51 4.10 17.29
C MET A 1 -6.41 3.60 18.18
N ASN A 2 -6.27 2.27 18.28
CA ASN A 2 -5.30 1.68 19.20
C ASN A 2 -3.99 1.38 18.46
N HIS A 3 -2.86 1.68 19.08
CA HIS A 3 -1.54 1.41 18.51
C HIS A 3 -0.78 0.46 19.44
N LEU A 4 -0.47 -0.73 18.95
CA LEU A 4 0.29 -1.74 19.67
C LEU A 4 1.64 -1.92 18.98
N PHE A 5 2.74 -1.74 19.71
CA PHE A 5 4.09 -1.98 19.22
C PHE A 5 4.59 -3.31 19.78
N VAL A 6 4.87 -4.25 18.88
CA VAL A 6 5.44 -5.55 19.22
C VAL A 6 6.97 -5.43 19.12
N THR A 7 7.63 -5.50 20.27
CA THR A 7 9.10 -5.51 20.40
C THR A 7 9.55 -6.51 21.44
N GLN A 8 10.76 -7.07 21.32
CA GLN A 8 11.28 -8.01 22.30
C GLN A 8 11.65 -7.33 23.62
N ASP A 9 12.28 -6.15 23.56
CA ASP A 9 12.75 -5.41 24.75
C ASP A 9 11.61 -4.75 25.54
N GLN A 10 10.36 -4.87 25.08
CA GLN A 10 9.16 -4.21 25.66
C GLN A 10 9.32 -2.69 25.87
N ALA A 11 10.27 -2.07 25.18
CA ALA A 11 10.53 -0.65 25.23
C ALA A 11 9.95 0.07 24.01
N LEU A 12 9.15 1.11 24.27
CA LEU A 12 8.70 2.03 23.23
C LEU A 12 9.79 3.06 22.95
N MET A 13 10.20 3.19 21.69
CA MET A 13 11.09 4.28 21.29
C MET A 13 10.39 5.64 21.46
N PRO A 14 11.08 6.70 21.93
CA PRO A 14 10.46 8.01 22.15
C PRO A 14 9.72 8.57 20.93
N ARG A 15 10.21 8.29 19.72
CA ARG A 15 9.59 8.71 18.46
C ARG A 15 8.24 8.03 18.19
N TRP A 16 8.07 6.78 18.61
CA TRP A 16 6.81 6.05 18.46
C TRP A 16 5.77 6.62 19.43
N GLN A 17 6.18 6.92 20.67
CA GLN A 17 5.32 7.59 21.64
C GLN A 17 4.98 9.02 21.22
N ALA A 18 5.91 9.74 20.59
CA ALA A 18 5.64 11.05 20.00
C ALA A 18 4.65 10.98 18.81
N ALA A 19 4.62 9.85 18.10
CA ALA A 19 3.63 9.61 17.06
C ALA A 19 2.25 9.30 17.67
N PHE A 20 2.23 8.47 18.71
CA PHE A 20 1.03 7.91 19.33
C PHE A 20 1.17 7.91 20.86
N ALA A 21 0.62 8.92 21.53
CA ALA A 21 0.79 9.11 22.97
C ALA A 21 0.27 7.94 23.82
N GLU A 22 -0.81 7.28 23.36
CA GLU A 22 -1.46 6.15 24.02
C GLU A 22 -0.98 4.77 23.50
N ALA A 23 0.10 4.74 22.71
CA ALA A 23 0.66 3.48 22.22
C ALA A 23 1.15 2.60 23.37
N LYS A 24 0.98 1.29 23.20
CA LYS A 24 1.43 0.28 24.16
C LYS A 24 2.54 -0.57 23.55
N CYS A 25 3.59 -0.83 24.32
CA CYS A 25 4.51 -1.92 24.01
C CYS A 25 3.91 -3.22 24.48
N VAL A 26 3.94 -4.25 23.63
CA VAL A 26 3.32 -5.55 23.92
C VAL A 26 4.18 -6.69 23.40
N THR A 27 4.03 -7.86 24.00
CA THR A 27 4.55 -9.11 23.43
C THR A 27 3.70 -9.57 22.25
N SER A 28 4.20 -10.54 21.48
CA SER A 28 3.44 -11.17 20.41
C SER A 28 2.13 -11.80 20.91
N GLU A 29 2.15 -12.45 22.08
CA GLU A 29 0.95 -13.04 22.69
C GLU A 29 -0.08 -11.97 23.10
N GLN A 30 0.37 -10.89 23.72
CA GLN A 30 -0.50 -9.76 24.10
C GLN A 30 -1.09 -9.08 22.86
N ALA A 31 -0.30 -8.93 21.79
CA ALA A 31 -0.79 -8.38 20.54
C ALA A 31 -1.89 -9.26 19.94
N GLU A 32 -1.73 -10.59 19.89
CA GLU A 32 -2.77 -11.50 19.39
C GLU A 32 -4.06 -11.43 20.25
N ALA A 33 -3.92 -11.29 21.56
CA ALA A 33 -5.04 -11.20 22.48
C ALA A 33 -5.80 -9.86 22.40
N TRP A 34 -5.09 -8.74 22.20
CA TRP A 34 -5.67 -7.38 22.28
C TRP A 34 -5.98 -6.76 20.93
N ALA A 35 -5.44 -7.29 19.84
CA ALA A 35 -5.67 -6.78 18.49
C ALA A 35 -7.13 -6.99 18.03
N GLY A 36 -7.68 -5.95 17.40
CA GLY A 36 -9.00 -5.94 16.80
C GLY A 36 -9.04 -5.01 15.58
N ALA A 37 -10.22 -4.85 14.98
CA ALA A 37 -10.37 -4.18 13.68
C ALA A 37 -9.87 -2.72 13.66
N ASP A 38 -9.99 -1.99 14.78
CA ASP A 38 -9.57 -0.58 14.91
C ASP A 38 -8.13 -0.41 15.46
N THR A 39 -7.36 -1.50 15.46
CA THR A 39 -5.99 -1.53 15.98
C THR A 39 -4.98 -1.56 14.84
N VAL A 40 -3.97 -0.68 14.92
CA VAL A 40 -2.75 -0.79 14.12
C VAL A 40 -1.68 -1.47 14.97
N VAL A 41 -1.23 -2.64 14.52
CA VAL A 41 -0.15 -3.38 15.15
C VAL A 41 1.15 -3.13 14.40
N TRP A 42 2.12 -2.55 15.08
CA TRP A 42 3.46 -2.24 14.57
C TRP A 42 4.42 -3.33 15.02
N VAL A 43 4.87 -4.18 14.11
CA VAL A 43 5.76 -5.30 14.42
C VAL A 43 7.17 -4.94 14.03
N LEU A 44 8.08 -4.83 15.00
CA LEU A 44 9.51 -4.65 14.71
C LEU A 44 10.09 -5.99 14.25
N LYS A 45 10.50 -6.08 12.98
CA LYS A 45 11.18 -7.25 12.41
C LYS A 45 12.62 -7.28 12.90
N GLU A 46 13.00 -8.39 13.52
CA GLU A 46 14.38 -8.68 13.92
C GLU A 46 14.98 -9.73 12.98
N GLU A 47 16.31 -9.68 12.75
CA GLU A 47 17.02 -10.43 11.69
C GLU A 47 16.88 -11.97 11.74
N HIS A 48 16.28 -12.55 12.80
CA HIS A 48 16.27 -14.00 13.02
C HIS A 48 14.92 -14.58 13.49
N ALA A 49 13.85 -13.79 13.55
CA ALA A 49 12.54 -14.28 14.00
C ALA A 49 11.69 -14.79 12.81
N ALA A 50 11.23 -16.04 12.90
CA ALA A 50 10.26 -16.60 11.96
C ALA A 50 8.86 -16.06 12.26
N ASP A 51 8.62 -14.78 11.96
CA ASP A 51 7.37 -14.08 12.29
C ASP A 51 6.19 -14.46 11.40
N GLY A 52 6.39 -15.34 10.41
CA GLY A 52 5.41 -15.64 9.36
C GLY A 52 4.03 -16.08 9.87
N PRO A 53 3.92 -17.12 10.71
CA PRO A 53 2.64 -17.56 11.26
C PRO A 53 1.99 -16.50 12.16
N PHE A 54 2.79 -15.77 12.94
CA PHE A 54 2.34 -14.71 13.84
C PHE A 54 1.74 -13.53 13.07
N LEU A 55 2.47 -12.99 12.08
CA LEU A 55 2.00 -11.91 11.23
C LEU A 55 0.71 -12.26 10.50
N ARG A 56 0.62 -13.49 9.96
CA ARG A 56 -0.59 -13.96 9.28
C ARG A 56 -1.81 -13.99 10.20
N ARG A 57 -1.67 -14.47 11.44
CA ARG A 57 -2.78 -14.49 12.41
C ARG A 57 -3.21 -13.09 12.82
N LEU A 58 -2.25 -12.20 13.07
CA LEU A 58 -2.55 -10.81 13.40
C LEU A 58 -3.28 -10.08 12.26
N ALA A 59 -2.79 -10.26 11.02
CA ALA A 59 -3.35 -9.61 9.84
C ALA A 59 -4.80 -10.01 9.53
N GLN A 60 -5.28 -11.14 10.07
CA GLN A 60 -6.69 -11.55 9.98
C GLN A 60 -7.62 -10.77 10.92
N ARG A 61 -7.07 -10.06 11.91
CA ARG A 61 -7.83 -9.42 12.99
C ARG A 61 -7.63 -7.92 13.09
N ALA A 62 -6.48 -7.43 12.62
CA ALA A 62 -6.06 -6.03 12.76
C ALA A 62 -5.21 -5.59 11.57
N THR A 63 -4.99 -4.28 11.46
CA THR A 63 -4.08 -3.73 10.44
C THR A 63 -2.64 -3.86 10.92
N VAL A 64 -1.81 -4.56 10.15
CA VAL A 64 -0.40 -4.82 10.52
C VAL A 64 0.55 -3.96 9.70
N VAL A 65 1.50 -3.31 10.39
CA VAL A 65 2.63 -2.60 9.81
C VAL A 65 3.91 -3.22 10.34
N VAL A 66 4.81 -3.64 9.44
CA VAL A 66 6.13 -4.13 9.82
C VAL A 66 7.13 -2.97 9.80
N LEU A 67 7.91 -2.87 10.86
CA LEU A 67 9.00 -1.92 11.02
C LEU A 67 10.32 -2.67 10.91
N SER A 68 11.28 -2.14 10.15
CA SER A 68 12.63 -2.71 10.08
C SER A 68 13.68 -1.63 10.32
N MET A 69 14.77 -2.01 10.98
CA MET A 69 15.96 -1.15 11.10
C MET A 69 16.72 -1.03 9.77
N ILE A 70 16.59 -2.03 8.89
CA ILE A 70 17.19 -2.05 7.55
C ILE A 70 16.09 -2.50 6.57
N PRO A 71 15.30 -1.56 6.03
CA PRO A 71 14.20 -1.91 5.12
C PRO A 71 14.71 -2.49 3.79
N GLU A 72 14.38 -3.74 3.51
CA GLU A 72 14.66 -4.40 2.24
C GLU A 72 13.38 -4.73 1.47
N ASN A 73 13.43 -4.63 0.13
CA ASN A 73 12.27 -4.89 -0.72
C ASN A 73 11.79 -6.35 -0.65
N SER A 74 12.72 -7.30 -0.49
CA SER A 74 12.43 -8.74 -0.30
C SER A 74 11.63 -8.97 0.99
N ALA A 75 12.13 -8.46 2.11
CA ALA A 75 11.47 -8.56 3.41
C ALA A 75 10.12 -7.84 3.44
N ALA A 76 10.01 -6.71 2.75
CA ALA A 76 8.75 -5.99 2.59
C ALA A 76 7.73 -6.80 1.77
N MET A 77 8.15 -7.42 0.66
CA MET A 77 7.29 -8.30 -0.13
C MET A 77 6.79 -9.50 0.68
N GLU A 78 7.69 -10.13 1.44
CA GLU A 78 7.34 -11.24 2.34
C GLU A 78 6.27 -10.82 3.37
N ALA A 79 6.45 -9.65 4.00
CA ALA A 79 5.49 -9.11 4.96
C ALA A 79 4.11 -8.88 4.32
N LEU A 80 4.05 -8.33 3.11
CA LEU A 80 2.79 -8.14 2.37
C LEU A 80 2.11 -9.48 2.05
N GLN A 81 2.88 -10.50 1.63
CA GLN A 81 2.36 -11.85 1.37
C GLN A 81 1.80 -12.51 2.64
N GLN A 82 2.27 -12.10 3.80
CA GLN A 82 1.76 -12.53 5.11
C GLN A 82 0.56 -11.69 5.59
N GLY A 83 0.11 -10.70 4.80
CA GLY A 83 -1.08 -9.89 5.08
C GLY A 83 -0.79 -8.53 5.70
N ALA A 84 0.48 -8.14 5.89
CA ALA A 84 0.80 -6.78 6.32
C ALA A 84 0.30 -5.76 5.28
N ARG A 85 -0.08 -4.58 5.77
CA ARG A 85 -0.50 -3.43 4.96
C ARG A 85 0.56 -2.34 4.92
N GLY A 86 1.52 -2.36 5.85
CA GLY A 86 2.62 -1.42 5.88
C GLY A 86 3.99 -2.10 6.05
N TYR A 87 5.01 -1.51 5.44
CA TYR A 87 6.41 -1.80 5.70
C TYR A 87 7.21 -0.49 5.72
N ALA A 88 7.88 -0.18 6.82
CA ALA A 88 8.58 1.09 7.00
C ALA A 88 9.85 0.97 7.85
N HIS A 89 10.64 2.04 7.86
CA HIS A 89 11.81 2.14 8.71
C HIS A 89 11.37 2.32 10.17
N ALA A 90 11.93 1.54 11.11
CA ALA A 90 11.60 1.62 12.53
C ALA A 90 11.87 3.02 13.12
N LEU A 91 12.92 3.67 12.60
CA LEU A 91 13.30 5.05 12.92
C LEU A 91 12.60 6.14 12.07
N SER A 92 11.50 5.84 11.35
CA SER A 92 10.75 6.88 10.65
C SER A 92 10.31 8.02 11.58
N PRO A 93 10.26 9.28 11.10
CA PRO A 93 9.76 10.42 11.88
C PRO A 93 8.32 10.19 12.36
N ALA A 94 7.95 10.81 13.49
CA ALA A 94 6.63 10.65 14.08
C ALA A 94 5.49 11.00 13.11
N ASP A 95 5.64 12.06 12.32
CA ASP A 95 4.64 12.46 11.32
C ASP A 95 4.52 11.44 10.17
N THR A 96 5.62 10.80 9.79
CA THR A 96 5.59 9.70 8.81
C THR A 96 4.85 8.49 9.38
N LEU A 97 5.06 8.15 10.65
CA LEU A 97 4.31 7.06 11.30
C LEU A 97 2.80 7.37 11.34
N LYS A 98 2.41 8.61 11.65
CA LYS A 98 1.01 9.04 11.59
C LYS A 98 0.43 8.91 10.18
N GLN A 99 1.19 9.32 9.15
CA GLN A 99 0.78 9.16 7.75
C GLN A 99 0.60 7.69 7.38
N ILE A 100 1.53 6.82 7.79
CA ILE A 100 1.43 5.37 7.57
C ILE A 100 0.13 4.85 8.18
N ALA A 101 -0.14 5.19 9.45
CA ALA A 101 -1.34 4.76 10.16
C ALA A 101 -2.62 5.17 9.41
N THR A 102 -2.70 6.44 8.98
CA THR A 102 -3.81 6.95 8.17
C THR A 102 -3.99 6.18 6.87
N VAL A 103 -2.90 5.88 6.16
CA VAL A 103 -2.96 5.14 4.89
C VAL A 103 -3.48 3.71 5.11
N VAL A 104 -2.88 2.97 6.05
CA VAL A 104 -3.21 1.55 6.23
C VAL A 104 -4.59 1.33 6.83
N MET A 105 -5.07 2.25 7.68
CA MET A 105 -6.42 2.21 8.24
C MET A 105 -7.51 2.50 7.21
N ASN A 106 -7.19 3.31 6.19
CA ASN A 106 -8.05 3.50 5.02
C ASN A 106 -7.86 2.37 3.99
N GLN A 107 -7.42 1.19 4.43
CA GLN A 107 -7.17 0.00 3.61
C GLN A 107 -6.10 0.18 2.52
N GLY A 108 -5.33 1.27 2.59
CA GLY A 108 -4.19 1.51 1.72
C GLY A 108 -2.98 0.65 2.07
N ILE A 109 -1.98 0.70 1.20
CA ILE A 109 -0.69 0.01 1.38
C ILE A 109 0.43 1.04 1.49
N TRP A 110 1.29 0.88 2.49
CA TRP A 110 2.49 1.69 2.65
C TRP A 110 3.74 0.83 2.49
N VAL A 111 4.56 1.10 1.49
CA VAL A 111 5.79 0.33 1.21
C VAL A 111 6.89 1.26 0.70
N PRO A 112 8.16 0.81 0.72
CA PRO A 112 9.24 1.55 0.08
C PRO A 112 8.90 1.92 -1.38
N PRO A 113 9.27 3.13 -1.85
CA PRO A 113 8.94 3.59 -3.21
C PRO A 113 9.40 2.63 -4.31
N ASP A 114 10.57 2.02 -4.14
CA ASP A 114 11.15 1.10 -5.11
C ASP A 114 10.37 -0.22 -5.17
N LEU A 115 9.87 -0.72 -4.04
CA LEU A 115 8.97 -1.87 -4.03
C LEU A 115 7.63 -1.55 -4.71
N MET A 116 7.04 -0.39 -4.44
CA MET A 116 5.81 0.04 -5.12
C MET A 116 6.02 0.12 -6.64
N ALA A 117 7.14 0.69 -7.08
CA ALA A 117 7.54 0.72 -8.48
C ALA A 117 7.64 -0.69 -9.10
N GLN A 118 8.27 -1.64 -8.40
CA GLN A 118 8.37 -3.03 -8.85
C GLN A 118 7.01 -3.72 -8.96
N VAL A 119 6.11 -3.51 -7.98
CA VAL A 119 4.74 -4.04 -8.02
C VAL A 119 4.00 -3.49 -9.24
N MET A 120 4.02 -2.17 -9.40
CA MET A 120 3.38 -1.47 -10.53
C MET A 120 3.84 -2.02 -11.88
N GLY A 121 5.15 -2.07 -12.13
CA GLY A 121 5.69 -2.57 -13.40
C GLY A 121 5.43 -4.06 -13.64
N SER A 122 5.32 -4.87 -12.58
CA SER A 122 4.95 -6.28 -12.71
C SER A 122 3.46 -6.45 -13.02
N THR A 123 2.58 -5.69 -12.36
CA THR A 123 1.14 -5.68 -12.65
C THR A 123 0.84 -5.16 -14.05
N TRP A 124 1.54 -4.10 -14.50
CA TRP A 124 1.43 -3.59 -15.87
C TRP A 124 1.72 -4.67 -16.91
N ARG A 125 2.83 -5.39 -16.75
CA ARG A 125 3.21 -6.49 -17.64
C ARG A 125 2.20 -7.64 -17.61
N LEU A 126 1.76 -8.04 -16.42
CA LEU A 126 0.76 -9.10 -16.26
C LEU A 126 -0.55 -8.77 -16.99
N LEU A 127 -0.94 -7.50 -16.99
CA LEU A 127 -2.16 -7.04 -17.65
C LEU A 127 -1.99 -6.72 -19.14
N ASN A 128 -0.81 -6.99 -19.72
CA ASN A 128 -0.44 -6.62 -21.10
C ASN A 128 -0.60 -5.12 -21.35
N GLY A 129 -0.16 -4.30 -20.39
CA GLY A 129 -0.45 -2.87 -20.37
C GLY A 129 -0.08 -2.16 -21.66
N ASP A 130 1.07 -2.45 -22.28
CA ASP A 130 1.48 -1.81 -23.53
C ASP A 130 0.54 -2.04 -24.72
N GLN A 131 -0.23 -3.15 -24.71
CA GLN A 131 -1.19 -3.48 -25.77
C GLN A 131 -2.63 -3.07 -25.43
N GLN A 132 -2.92 -2.86 -24.15
CA GLN A 132 -4.28 -2.71 -23.63
C GLN A 132 -4.58 -1.29 -23.15
N VAL A 133 -3.68 -0.33 -23.39
CA VAL A 133 -3.90 1.07 -22.99
C VAL A 133 -5.15 1.62 -23.66
N GLN A 134 -6.10 2.08 -22.85
CA GLN A 134 -7.33 2.71 -23.28
C GLN A 134 -7.06 4.16 -23.69
N SER A 135 -7.16 4.45 -24.99
CA SER A 135 -6.96 5.81 -25.53
C SER A 135 -7.89 6.84 -24.88
N SER A 136 -9.14 6.45 -24.61
CA SER A 136 -10.14 7.30 -23.96
C SER A 136 -9.73 7.78 -22.56
N VAL A 137 -8.98 6.96 -21.81
CA VAL A 137 -8.47 7.34 -20.49
C VAL A 137 -7.34 8.35 -20.62
N LEU A 138 -6.46 8.19 -21.60
CA LEU A 138 -5.40 9.15 -21.87
C LEU A 138 -5.95 10.48 -22.39
N GLU A 139 -7.02 10.45 -23.18
CA GLU A 139 -7.68 11.65 -23.73
C GLU A 139 -8.16 12.62 -22.64
N ALA A 140 -8.59 12.11 -21.48
CA ALA A 140 -8.98 12.92 -20.32
C ALA A 140 -7.82 13.64 -19.61
N LEU A 141 -6.57 13.28 -19.95
CA LEU A 141 -5.36 13.81 -19.33
C LEU A 141 -4.66 14.80 -20.27
N THR A 142 -4.01 15.81 -19.69
CA THR A 142 -3.07 16.68 -20.42
C THR A 142 -1.86 15.88 -20.88
N GLN A 143 -1.12 16.38 -21.87
CA GLN A 143 0.10 15.72 -22.36
C GLN A 143 1.06 15.34 -21.22
N ARG A 144 1.27 16.24 -20.26
CA ARG A 144 2.18 16.01 -19.15
C ARG A 144 1.66 14.99 -18.15
N GLU A 145 0.36 14.99 -17.88
CA GLU A 145 -0.28 14.00 -17.04
C GLU A 145 -0.24 12.60 -17.68
N ARG A 146 -0.36 12.50 -19.02
CA ARG A 146 -0.20 11.23 -19.74
C ARG A 146 1.19 10.65 -19.56
N GLU A 147 2.23 11.47 -19.72
CA GLU A 147 3.63 11.07 -19.54
C GLU A 147 3.87 10.54 -18.12
N VAL A 148 3.41 11.27 -17.10
CA VAL A 148 3.51 10.85 -15.70
C VAL A 148 2.70 9.57 -15.43
N ALA A 149 1.46 9.50 -15.92
CA ALA A 149 0.59 8.34 -15.71
C ALA A 149 1.20 7.06 -16.29
N LEU A 150 1.70 7.12 -17.53
CA LEU A 150 2.32 5.99 -18.20
C LEU A 150 3.63 5.57 -17.54
N ALA A 151 4.50 6.52 -17.17
CA ALA A 151 5.76 6.20 -16.51
C ALA A 151 5.52 5.51 -15.15
N VAL A 152 4.61 6.05 -14.34
CA VAL A 152 4.24 5.45 -13.05
C VAL A 152 3.55 4.09 -13.24
N ALA A 153 2.65 3.95 -14.22
CA ALA A 153 2.01 2.69 -14.54
C ALA A 153 3.02 1.61 -14.92
N LYS A 154 4.06 1.97 -15.68
CA LYS A 154 5.18 1.10 -16.06
C LYS A 154 6.15 0.78 -14.93
N GLY A 155 5.93 1.35 -13.73
CA GLY A 155 6.73 1.07 -12.55
C GLY A 155 7.89 2.04 -12.32
N ALA A 156 7.86 3.25 -12.90
CA ALA A 156 8.81 4.28 -12.51
C ALA A 156 8.45 4.87 -11.12
N SER A 157 9.46 5.01 -10.25
CA SER A 157 9.30 5.74 -8.99
C SER A 157 9.20 7.24 -9.25
N ASN A 158 8.67 8.02 -8.29
CA ASN A 158 8.55 9.47 -8.47
C ASN A 158 9.89 10.15 -8.76
N LYS A 159 10.97 9.64 -8.15
CA LYS A 159 12.33 10.11 -8.37
C LYS A 159 12.80 9.86 -9.80
N VAL A 160 12.47 8.70 -10.36
CA VAL A 160 12.79 8.35 -11.75
C VAL A 160 11.98 9.23 -12.71
N VAL A 161 10.67 9.33 -12.51
CA VAL A 161 9.79 10.18 -13.35
C VAL A 161 10.24 11.64 -13.30
N ALA A 162 10.56 12.16 -12.11
CA ALA A 162 11.08 13.51 -11.93
C ALA A 162 12.33 13.76 -12.78
N ARG A 163 13.28 12.81 -12.77
CA ARG A 163 14.50 12.88 -13.56
C ARG A 163 14.24 12.78 -15.06
N GLU A 164 13.42 11.83 -15.50
CA GLU A 164 13.12 11.60 -16.93
C GLU A 164 12.40 12.79 -17.56
N LEU A 165 11.57 13.45 -16.77
CA LEU A 165 10.73 14.56 -17.21
C LEU A 165 11.35 15.93 -16.90
N ASP A 166 12.49 16.02 -16.23
CA ASP A 166 13.11 17.28 -15.79
C ASP A 166 12.16 18.15 -14.92
N ILE A 167 11.57 17.53 -13.90
CA ILE A 167 10.69 18.18 -12.91
C ILE A 167 11.04 17.70 -11.50
N THR A 168 10.43 18.29 -10.48
CA THR A 168 10.63 17.86 -9.08
C THR A 168 9.72 16.69 -8.70
N GLU A 169 10.10 15.89 -7.71
CA GLU A 169 9.20 14.87 -7.13
C GLU A 169 7.90 15.48 -6.58
N ARG A 170 7.95 16.71 -6.08
CA ARG A 170 6.76 17.46 -5.65
C ARG A 170 5.82 17.72 -6.83
N THR A 171 6.37 18.07 -7.99
CA THR A 171 5.61 18.26 -9.23
C THR A 171 5.01 16.94 -9.73
N VAL A 172 5.76 15.82 -9.66
CA VAL A 172 5.21 14.49 -9.97
C VAL A 172 4.03 14.15 -9.07
N LYS A 173 4.14 14.40 -7.76
CA LYS A 173 3.02 14.20 -6.81
C LYS A 173 1.81 15.07 -7.18
N ALA A 174 2.03 16.33 -7.54
CA ALA A 174 0.95 17.22 -7.97
C ALA A 174 0.24 16.70 -9.23
N HIS A 175 1.00 16.21 -10.23
CA HIS A 175 0.41 15.57 -11.41
C HIS A 175 -0.39 14.33 -11.03
N LEU A 176 0.14 13.45 -10.16
CA LEU A 176 -0.59 12.26 -9.71
C LEU A 176 -1.90 12.62 -9.00
N THR A 177 -1.91 13.64 -8.14
CA THR A 177 -3.15 14.13 -7.50
C THR A 177 -4.17 14.59 -8.55
N ALA A 178 -3.74 15.34 -9.56
CA ALA A 178 -4.61 15.80 -10.64
C ALA A 178 -5.14 14.63 -11.49
N ILE A 179 -4.28 13.67 -11.83
CA ILE A 179 -4.65 12.45 -12.57
C ILE A 179 -5.70 11.66 -11.79
N PHE A 180 -5.48 11.43 -10.50
CA PHE A 180 -6.39 10.66 -9.65
C PHE A 180 -7.76 11.33 -9.55
N SER A 181 -7.78 12.66 -9.38
CA SER A 181 -9.02 13.43 -9.39
C SER A 181 -9.74 13.39 -10.74
N LYS A 182 -9.03 13.50 -11.87
CA LYS A 182 -9.63 13.48 -13.21
C LYS A 182 -10.20 12.12 -13.61
N LEU A 183 -9.56 11.04 -13.14
CA LEU A 183 -9.95 9.67 -13.49
C LEU A 183 -10.89 9.02 -12.47
N ASP A 184 -11.20 9.73 -11.37
CA ASP A 184 -11.98 9.26 -10.23
C ASP A 184 -11.42 7.96 -9.65
N ILE A 185 -10.14 8.02 -9.26
CA ILE A 185 -9.40 6.91 -8.65
C ILE A 185 -8.63 7.40 -7.42
N HIS A 186 -8.24 6.48 -6.55
CA HIS A 186 -7.63 6.81 -5.25
C HIS A 186 -6.17 6.38 -5.14
N ASP A 187 -5.71 5.48 -6.00
CA ASP A 187 -4.36 4.95 -5.92
C ASP A 187 -3.75 4.56 -7.28
N ARG A 188 -2.47 4.16 -7.22
CA ARG A 188 -1.68 3.80 -8.40
C ARG A 188 -2.10 2.47 -9.03
N LEU A 189 -2.62 1.51 -8.26
CA LEU A 189 -3.09 0.24 -8.81
C LEU A 189 -4.38 0.44 -9.60
N GLN A 190 -5.28 1.26 -9.10
CA GLN A 190 -6.48 1.69 -9.83
C GLN A 190 -6.13 2.43 -11.11
N LEU A 191 -5.02 3.18 -11.15
CA LEU A 191 -4.52 3.79 -12.38
C LEU A 191 -4.18 2.73 -13.45
N ILE A 192 -3.47 1.65 -13.09
CA ILE A 192 -3.18 0.55 -14.03
C ILE A 192 -4.49 -0.07 -14.52
N ILE A 193 -5.41 -0.35 -13.61
CA ILE A 193 -6.70 -0.97 -13.93
C ILE A 193 -7.48 -0.09 -14.91
N LYS A 194 -7.56 1.22 -14.65
CA LYS A 194 -8.23 2.19 -15.51
C LYS A 194 -7.57 2.25 -16.88
N LEU A 195 -6.24 2.35 -16.92
CA LEU A 195 -5.47 2.41 -18.18
C LEU A 195 -5.61 1.13 -19.01
N THR A 196 -5.66 -0.05 -18.40
CA THR A 196 -5.74 -1.33 -19.12
C THR A 196 -7.16 -1.80 -19.40
N GLY A 197 -8.17 -1.20 -18.76
CA GLY A 197 -9.58 -1.59 -18.89
C GLY A 197 -9.94 -2.93 -18.23
N LYS A 198 -8.99 -3.63 -17.61
CA LYS A 198 -9.18 -5.01 -17.10
C LYS A 198 -9.85 -5.15 -15.73
N GLY A 199 -10.24 -4.05 -15.09
CA GLY A 199 -11.03 -4.07 -13.84
C GLY A 199 -12.52 -3.84 -14.02
N ALA A 200 -13.00 -3.72 -15.26
CA ALA A 200 -14.41 -3.59 -15.59
C ALA A 200 -14.93 -4.89 -16.25
N SER A 201 -15.05 -5.95 -15.46
CA SER A 201 -15.73 -7.22 -15.79
C SER A 201 -16.21 -7.79 -14.46
N GLU A 202 -17.48 -7.98 -14.10
CA GLU A 202 -18.78 -8.01 -14.77
C GLU A 202 -19.83 -7.41 -13.79
N LYS A 203 -20.79 -6.62 -14.27
CA LYS A 203 -22.08 -6.57 -13.57
C LYS A 203 -22.66 -7.97 -13.67
N VAL A 204 -22.87 -8.64 -12.55
CA VAL A 204 -23.62 -9.90 -12.46
C VAL A 204 -25.06 -9.65 -12.91
N SER A 205 -25.29 -9.68 -14.22
CA SER A 205 -26.61 -9.85 -14.82
C SER A 205 -26.80 -11.33 -15.08
N ASN A 206 -27.08 -12.08 -14.01
CA ASN A 206 -27.73 -13.37 -14.13
C ASN A 206 -28.64 -13.54 -12.91
N ALA A 207 -29.84 -12.95 -13.00
CA ALA A 207 -30.97 -13.39 -12.21
C ALA A 207 -31.53 -14.64 -12.91
N PRO A 208 -31.45 -15.84 -12.33
CA PRO A 208 -32.18 -16.97 -12.88
C PRO A 208 -33.68 -16.72 -12.67
N SER A 209 -34.38 -16.56 -13.78
CA SER A 209 -35.83 -16.69 -13.89
C SER A 209 -36.28 -18.00 -13.26
N TYR A 210 -36.96 -17.92 -12.11
CA TYR A 210 -37.74 -19.05 -11.58
C TYR A 210 -38.90 -19.31 -12.54
N SER A 211 -38.71 -20.32 -13.39
CA SER A 211 -39.81 -20.99 -14.09
C SER A 211 -40.41 -22.02 -13.16
N SER A 212 -41.56 -21.71 -12.58
CA SER A 212 -42.48 -22.68 -11.98
C SER A 212 -42.99 -23.66 -13.03
N SER A 213 -43.02 -24.95 -12.71
CA SER A 213 -43.84 -26.06 -13.26
C SER A 213 -43.05 -27.36 -13.07
N LYS A 214 -43.53 -28.46 -12.48
CA LYS A 214 -44.84 -28.94 -12.04
C LYS A 214 -44.60 -29.94 -10.90
#